data_AF-A0A349QNL8-F1
#
_entry.id   AF-A0A349QNL8-F1
#
_cell.length_a   1.000
_cell.length_b   1.000
_cell.length_c   1.000
_cell.angle_alpha   90.00
_cell.angle_beta   90.00
_cell.angle_gamma   90.00
#
_symmetry.space_group_name_H-M   'P 1'
#
loop_
_entity.id
_entity.type
_entity.pdbx_description
1 polymer ?
#
loop_
_entity_poly.entity_id
_entity_poly.type
_entity_poly.pdbx_seq_one_letter_code
_entity_poly.pdbx_strand_id
1 'polypeptide(L)'
;MKREEFLKQLEQLLDGISEEEKADALAFYRSYFEDAGEENEESVIAELESPEKVAQSIKKNLGMEKENGSYDAPAGRKPEWNKNDDMFVKNTDAPKEKKGGWSVAAIILVVLTSPLWLTLLLVVASLLLAVVATLFGIAVAVVAVMASLVFAGFLLIGFGFSTLFTGGVAVGLGLTGAGLLVLGLGILAVLLVVWVFGVFLPWAVREMIRLCKKPFEKKKESGVAA
;
A
#
# COMPACT_ATOMS: atom_id res chain seq x y z
N MET A 1 27.20 -22.04 30.45
CA MET A 1 27.78 -20.75 30.86
C MET A 1 26.64 -19.80 31.15
N LYS A 2 26.79 -18.86 32.08
CA LYS A 2 25.75 -17.85 32.35
C LYS A 2 25.95 -16.63 31.45
N ARG A 3 24.89 -15.81 31.26
CA ARG A 3 24.96 -14.56 30.49
C ARG A 3 26.18 -13.69 30.86
N GLU A 4 26.46 -13.54 32.16
CA GLU A 4 27.59 -12.74 32.65
C GLU A 4 28.94 -13.29 32.21
N GLU A 5 29.09 -14.61 32.16
CA GLU A 5 30.32 -15.26 31.71
C GLU A 5 30.51 -15.09 30.21
N PHE A 6 29.43 -15.18 29.43
CA PHE A 6 29.46 -14.96 27.98
C PHE A 6 29.87 -13.53 27.64
N LEU A 7 29.26 -12.54 28.28
CA LEU A 7 29.57 -11.13 28.06
C LEU A 7 31.00 -10.80 28.49
N LYS A 8 31.49 -11.38 29.60
CA LYS A 8 32.87 -11.19 30.05
C LYS A 8 33.89 -11.80 29.08
N GLN A 9 33.59 -12.96 28.50
CA GLN A 9 34.45 -13.56 27.46
C GLN A 9 34.41 -12.76 26.17
N LEU A 10 33.22 -12.29 25.75
CA LEU A 10 33.07 -11.42 24.60
C LEU A 10 33.85 -10.12 24.78
N GLU A 11 33.78 -9.51 25.96
CA GLU A 11 34.54 -8.32 26.32
C GLU A 11 36.05 -8.52 26.13
N GLN A 12 36.58 -9.64 26.63
CA GLN A 12 37.99 -9.97 26.53
C GLN A 12 38.40 -10.29 25.07
N LEU A 13 37.50 -10.89 24.28
CA LEU A 13 37.74 -11.17 22.88
C LEU A 13 37.67 -9.92 22.00
N LEU A 14 36.92 -8.90 22.41
CA LEU A 14 36.85 -7.60 21.76
C LEU A 14 38.01 -6.67 22.17
N ASP A 15 39.01 -7.18 22.90
CA ASP A 15 40.21 -6.42 23.26
C ASP A 15 40.94 -5.93 22.00
N GLY A 16 41.15 -4.61 21.94
CA GLY A 16 41.70 -3.89 20.79
C GLY A 16 40.70 -3.27 19.82
N ILE A 17 39.40 -3.25 20.16
CA ILE A 17 38.36 -2.39 19.57
C ILE A 17 38.23 -1.11 20.41
N SER A 18 37.71 -0.01 19.84
CA SER A 18 37.48 1.21 20.61
C SER A 18 36.50 0.96 21.77
N GLU A 19 36.70 1.63 22.91
CA GLU A 19 35.84 1.47 24.09
C GLU A 19 34.37 1.78 23.77
N GLU A 20 34.12 2.68 22.82
CA GLU A 20 32.77 3.04 22.36
C GLU A 20 32.08 1.86 21.63
N GLU A 21 32.75 1.25 20.65
CA GLU A 21 32.21 0.12 19.89
C GLU A 21 32.10 -1.15 20.75
N LYS A 22 33.04 -1.32 21.68
CA LYS A 22 33.02 -2.42 22.66
C LYS A 22 31.82 -2.28 23.59
N ALA A 23 31.56 -1.07 24.11
CA ALA A 23 30.40 -0.81 24.97
C ALA A 23 29.08 -1.00 24.22
N ASP A 24 28.99 -0.55 22.96
CA ASP A 24 27.79 -0.70 22.13
C ASP A 24 27.50 -2.19 21.81
N ALA A 25 28.54 -2.95 21.43
CA ALA A 25 28.41 -4.37 21.18
C ALA A 25 27.96 -5.13 22.44
N LEU A 26 28.58 -4.87 23.59
CA LEU A 26 28.19 -5.51 24.85
C LEU A 26 26.77 -5.12 25.27
N ALA A 27 26.36 -3.87 25.05
CA ALA A 27 25.00 -3.41 25.34
C ALA A 27 23.96 -4.12 24.47
N PHE A 28 24.25 -4.33 23.18
CA PHE A 28 23.38 -5.05 22.26
C PHE A 28 23.15 -6.51 22.69
N TYR A 29 24.23 -7.24 23.01
CA TYR A 29 24.08 -8.62 23.48
C TYR A 29 23.46 -8.68 24.87
N ARG A 30 23.72 -7.69 25.73
CA ARG A 30 23.07 -7.60 27.04
C ARG A 30 21.55 -7.46 26.92
N SER A 31 21.06 -6.54 26.07
CA SER A 31 19.61 -6.40 25.85
C SER A 31 19.01 -7.67 25.24
N TYR A 32 19.74 -8.34 24.34
CA TYR A 32 19.29 -9.58 23.74
C TYR A 32 19.11 -10.72 24.76
N PHE A 33 20.04 -10.84 25.72
CA PHE A 33 19.88 -11.79 26.82
C PHE A 33 18.82 -11.34 27.85
N GLU A 34 18.62 -10.03 28.06
CA GLU A 34 17.56 -9.52 28.94
C GLU A 34 16.16 -9.78 28.35
N ASP A 35 15.99 -9.61 27.04
CA ASP A 35 14.73 -9.89 26.33
C ASP A 35 14.36 -11.39 26.35
N ALA A 36 15.37 -12.27 26.35
CA ALA A 36 15.15 -13.71 26.45
C ALA A 36 14.73 -14.16 27.87
N GLY A 37 15.08 -13.39 28.90
CA GLY A 37 14.84 -13.71 30.30
C GLY A 37 15.79 -14.77 30.87
N GLU A 38 15.95 -14.76 32.20
CA GLU A 38 16.86 -15.65 32.93
C GLU A 38 16.59 -17.15 32.67
N GLU A 39 15.35 -17.50 32.32
CA GLU A 39 14.92 -18.88 32.05
C GLU A 39 15.42 -19.41 30.70
N ASN A 40 15.81 -18.55 29.75
CA ASN A 40 16.22 -18.93 28.40
C ASN A 40 17.68 -18.64 28.06
N GLU A 41 18.51 -18.22 29.03
CA GLU A 41 19.92 -17.87 28.79
C GLU A 41 20.71 -18.99 28.08
N GLU A 42 20.49 -20.25 28.46
CA GLU A 42 21.16 -21.40 27.83
C GLU A 42 20.73 -21.62 26.37
N SER A 43 19.46 -21.35 26.04
CA SER A 43 18.96 -21.47 24.66
C SER A 43 19.57 -20.40 23.77
N VAL A 44 19.65 -19.17 24.28
CA VAL A 44 20.27 -18.04 23.56
C VAL A 44 21.75 -18.30 23.31
N ILE A 45 22.45 -18.89 24.27
CA ILE A 45 23.85 -19.28 24.13
C ILE A 45 24.03 -20.32 23.00
N ALA A 46 23.13 -21.28 22.89
CA ALA A 46 23.19 -22.28 21.83
C ALA A 46 22.93 -21.65 20.43
N GLU A 47 22.03 -20.67 20.36
CA GLU A 47 21.70 -19.95 19.12
C GLU A 47 22.81 -18.98 18.68
N LEU A 48 23.49 -18.33 19.63
CA LEU A 48 24.64 -17.46 19.36
C LEU A 48 25.94 -18.24 19.05
N GLU A 49 25.87 -19.58 19.05
CA GLU A 49 26.92 -20.56 18.76
C GLU A 49 28.15 -20.53 19.69
N SER A 50 28.86 -19.39 19.81
CA SER A 50 29.97 -19.18 20.76
C SER A 50 30.41 -17.70 20.86
N PRO A 51 30.95 -17.24 22.01
CA PRO A 51 31.39 -15.85 22.17
C PRO A 51 32.55 -15.48 21.23
N GLU A 52 33.34 -16.48 20.80
CA GLU A 52 34.43 -16.36 19.84
C GLU A 52 33.93 -16.02 18.43
N LYS A 53 32.90 -16.71 17.95
CA LYS A 53 32.29 -16.45 16.64
C LYS A 53 31.64 -15.08 16.60
N VAL A 54 30.96 -14.72 17.69
CA VAL A 54 30.38 -13.38 17.85
C VAL A 54 31.47 -12.31 17.78
N ALA A 55 32.55 -12.45 18.54
CA ALA A 55 33.68 -11.51 18.50
C ALA A 55 34.32 -11.40 17.11
N GLN A 56 34.50 -12.51 16.40
CA GLN A 56 35.01 -12.52 15.02
C GLN A 56 34.08 -11.81 14.06
N SER A 57 32.76 -12.02 14.19
CA SER A 57 31.76 -11.36 13.35
C SER A 57 31.74 -9.85 13.57
N ILE A 58 31.87 -9.39 14.82
CA ILE A 58 31.92 -7.97 15.17
C ILE A 58 33.21 -7.34 14.62
N LYS A 59 34.37 -7.97 14.86
CA LYS A 59 35.66 -7.51 14.31
C LYS A 59 35.63 -7.44 12.78
N LYS A 60 35.05 -8.43 12.11
CA LYS A 60 34.89 -8.46 10.66
C LYS A 60 33.97 -7.34 10.15
N ASN A 61 32.84 -7.09 10.82
CA ASN A 61 31.91 -6.03 10.44
C ASN A 61 32.50 -4.63 10.65
N LEU A 62 33.35 -4.45 11.66
CA LEU A 62 34.07 -3.20 11.93
C LEU A 62 35.30 -3.01 11.03
N GLY A 63 35.59 -3.93 10.11
CA GLY A 63 36.78 -3.86 9.25
C GLY A 63 38.10 -4.03 10.02
N MET A 64 38.02 -4.51 11.26
CA MET A 64 39.14 -4.81 12.14
C MET A 64 39.67 -6.22 11.84
N GLU A 65 39.99 -6.47 10.57
CA GLU A 65 40.79 -7.62 10.16
C GLU A 65 42.23 -7.36 10.62
N LYS A 66 42.47 -7.52 11.93
CA LYS A 66 43.82 -7.69 12.44
C LYS A 66 44.31 -9.02 11.92
N GLU A 67 45.03 -8.92 10.81
CA GLU A 67 46.03 -9.83 10.29
C GLU A 67 46.85 -10.43 11.45
N ASN A 68 46.32 -11.50 12.07
CA ASN A 68 47.05 -12.36 12.98
C ASN A 68 47.27 -13.69 12.28
N GLY A 69 48.09 -13.62 11.24
CA GLY A 69 48.81 -14.75 10.66
C GLY A 69 50.29 -14.40 10.62
N SER A 70 50.98 -14.46 11.77
CA SER A 70 52.45 -14.45 11.78
C SER A 70 52.97 -15.78 12.32
N TYR A 71 53.52 -16.59 11.41
CA TYR A 71 54.76 -17.35 11.59
C TYR A 71 55.43 -17.52 10.21
N ASP A 72 56.43 -16.64 9.99
CA ASP A 72 57.70 -16.80 9.27
C ASP A 72 57.84 -17.67 7.99
N ALA A 73 58.13 -16.97 6.87
CA ALA A 73 59.18 -17.18 5.83
C ALA A 73 59.30 -18.52 5.01
N PRO A 74 60.00 -18.55 3.85
CA PRO A 74 60.09 -17.59 2.73
C PRO A 74 59.85 -18.25 1.33
N ALA A 75 59.73 -17.39 0.32
CA ALA A 75 60.10 -17.62 -1.09
C ALA A 75 59.54 -18.86 -1.83
N GLY A 76 58.51 -18.60 -2.63
CA GLY A 76 58.47 -19.07 -4.01
C GLY A 76 58.03 -20.51 -4.25
N ARG A 77 56.71 -20.71 -4.39
CA ARG A 77 56.15 -21.60 -5.42
C ARG A 77 54.64 -21.41 -5.50
N LYS A 78 54.14 -21.04 -6.68
CA LYS A 78 52.73 -21.17 -7.03
C LYS A 78 52.43 -22.66 -7.25
N PRO A 79 51.25 -23.18 -6.84
CA PRO A 79 50.64 -24.27 -7.58
C PRO A 79 49.36 -23.79 -8.25
N GLU A 80 49.33 -24.02 -9.56
CA GLU A 80 48.15 -24.03 -10.41
C GLU A 80 46.98 -24.80 -9.81
N TRP A 81 45.79 -24.22 -9.92
CA TRP A 81 44.59 -24.98 -10.25
C TRP A 81 43.93 -24.33 -11.47
N ASN A 82 44.08 -25.00 -12.60
CA ASN A 82 43.36 -24.73 -13.85
C ASN A 82 42.55 -25.99 -14.20
N LYS A 83 41.26 -25.77 -14.49
CA LYS A 83 40.31 -26.53 -15.35
C LYS A 83 38.89 -26.33 -14.81
N ASN A 84 37.86 -25.96 -15.54
CA ASN A 84 37.63 -25.59 -16.94
C ASN A 84 36.20 -25.01 -17.03
N ASP A 85 35.90 -24.39 -18.17
CA ASP A 85 34.58 -24.18 -18.81
C ASP A 85 34.06 -22.73 -18.84
N ASP A 86 34.74 -21.95 -19.67
CA ASP A 86 34.21 -20.82 -20.43
C ASP A 86 33.64 -21.27 -21.79
N MET A 87 32.31 -21.14 -21.93
CA MET A 87 31.55 -20.60 -23.08
C MET A 87 30.31 -21.42 -23.44
N PHE A 88 29.15 -20.99 -22.91
CA PHE A 88 27.95 -20.79 -23.70
C PHE A 88 27.13 -19.65 -23.07
N VAL A 89 27.10 -18.51 -23.77
CA VAL A 89 26.23 -17.37 -23.46
C VAL A 89 24.78 -17.75 -23.79
N LYS A 90 23.89 -17.77 -22.80
CA LYS A 90 22.47 -17.48 -23.00
C LYS A 90 21.84 -16.94 -21.72
N ASN A 91 21.40 -15.69 -21.83
CA ASN A 91 20.63 -14.89 -20.87
C ASN A 91 19.78 -15.71 -19.87
N THR A 92 20.02 -15.47 -18.58
CA THR A 92 18.99 -15.50 -17.53
C THR A 92 19.51 -14.59 -16.42
N ASP A 93 18.72 -13.58 -16.09
CA ASP A 93 18.94 -12.64 -15.01
C ASP A 93 19.14 -13.40 -13.68
N ALA A 94 20.40 -13.56 -13.24
CA ALA A 94 20.69 -13.99 -11.88
C ALA A 94 20.32 -12.84 -10.92
N PRO A 95 19.52 -13.10 -9.88
CA PRO A 95 18.99 -12.06 -9.04
C PRO A 95 20.15 -11.42 -8.29
N LYS A 96 20.26 -10.09 -8.42
CA LYS A 96 21.04 -9.30 -7.47
C LYS A 96 20.45 -9.61 -6.09
N GLU A 97 21.14 -10.41 -5.30
CA GLU A 97 20.86 -10.52 -3.87
C GLU A 97 21.08 -9.12 -3.29
N LYS A 98 19.98 -8.38 -3.21
CA LYS A 98 19.89 -7.20 -2.37
C LYS A 98 20.13 -7.71 -0.96
N LYS A 99 21.24 -7.30 -0.34
CA LYS A 99 21.49 -7.45 1.09
C LYS A 99 20.21 -7.06 1.84
N GLY A 100 19.46 -8.09 2.22
CA GLY A 100 18.18 -8.01 2.91
C GLY A 100 18.39 -7.73 4.38
N GLY A 101 19.05 -6.62 4.69
CA GLY A 101 18.74 -5.90 5.91
C GLY A 101 17.71 -4.86 5.49
N TRP A 102 16.42 -5.15 5.65
CA TRP A 102 15.43 -4.07 5.65
C TRP A 102 15.75 -3.24 6.89
N SER A 103 16.65 -2.28 6.72
CA SER A 103 17.30 -1.57 7.80
C SER A 103 16.25 -0.99 8.73
N VAL A 104 16.53 -1.00 10.04
CA VAL A 104 15.77 -0.23 11.03
C VAL A 104 15.55 1.22 10.55
N ALA A 105 16.46 1.79 9.76
CA ALA A 105 16.28 3.04 9.02
C ALA A 105 15.08 3.08 8.06
N ALA A 106 14.82 2.02 7.30
CA ALA A 106 13.63 1.91 6.44
C ALA A 106 12.35 1.75 7.26
N ILE A 107 12.39 1.08 8.42
CA ILE A 107 11.25 1.02 9.35
C ILE A 107 10.98 2.39 9.96
N ILE A 108 12.00 3.10 10.47
CA ILE A 108 11.88 4.47 11.00
C ILE A 108 11.37 5.42 9.91
N LEU A 109 11.85 5.29 8.67
CA LEU A 109 11.41 6.13 7.54
C LEU A 109 9.97 5.79 7.11
N VAL A 110 9.56 4.52 7.17
CA VAL A 110 8.16 4.10 6.97
C VAL A 110 7.27 4.56 8.12
N VAL A 111 7.76 4.57 9.36
CA VAL A 111 7.03 5.09 10.54
C VAL A 111 6.89 6.62 10.48
N LEU A 112 7.93 7.33 10.00
CA LEU A 112 7.89 8.78 9.82
C LEU A 112 7.00 9.18 8.63
N THR A 113 6.98 8.37 7.56
CA THR A 113 6.05 8.51 6.44
C THR A 113 4.69 7.84 6.70
N SER A 114 4.51 7.11 7.80
CA SER A 114 3.25 6.44 8.19
C SER A 114 2.06 7.41 8.22
N PRO A 115 2.16 8.61 8.82
CA PRO A 115 1.09 9.61 8.72
C PRO A 115 0.85 10.07 7.28
N LEU A 116 1.85 10.03 6.39
CA LEU A 116 1.69 10.35 4.97
C LEU A 116 0.94 9.25 4.20
N TRP A 117 1.21 7.97 4.49
CA TRP A 117 0.45 6.87 3.88
C TRP A 117 -0.99 6.83 4.35
N LEU A 118 -1.23 7.13 5.63
CA LEU A 118 -2.58 7.22 6.19
C LEU A 118 -3.38 8.35 5.52
N THR A 119 -2.78 9.55 5.40
CA THR A 119 -3.43 10.68 4.73
C THR A 119 -3.59 10.44 3.24
N LEU A 120 -2.63 9.81 2.57
CA LEU A 120 -2.74 9.44 1.15
C LEU A 120 -3.88 8.44 0.91
N LEU A 121 -4.02 7.41 1.76
CA LEU A 121 -5.15 6.48 1.71
C LEU A 121 -6.49 7.21 1.90
N LEU A 122 -6.53 8.15 2.85
CA LEU A 122 -7.74 8.92 3.16
C LEU A 122 -8.10 9.88 2.01
N VAL A 123 -7.12 10.48 1.34
CA VAL A 123 -7.31 11.29 0.13
C VAL A 123 -7.80 10.44 -1.03
N VAL A 124 -7.23 9.25 -1.25
CA VAL A 124 -7.71 8.33 -2.30
C VAL A 124 -9.13 7.86 -2.00
N ALA A 125 -9.42 7.50 -0.74
CA ALA A 125 -10.75 7.09 -0.32
C ALA A 125 -11.78 8.23 -0.46
N SER A 126 -11.43 9.45 -0.07
CA SER A 126 -12.30 10.61 -0.20
C SER A 126 -12.52 10.99 -1.66
N LEU A 127 -11.51 10.85 -2.52
CA LEU A 127 -11.64 11.08 -3.95
C LEU A 127 -12.57 10.04 -4.59
N LEU A 128 -12.43 8.76 -4.24
CA LEU A 128 -13.34 7.71 -4.70
C LEU A 128 -14.79 7.98 -4.23
N LEU A 129 -14.95 8.33 -2.96
CA LEU A 129 -16.26 8.67 -2.39
C LEU A 129 -16.84 9.92 -3.04
N ALA A 130 -16.03 10.93 -3.35
CA ALA A 130 -16.45 12.13 -4.05
C ALA A 130 -16.92 11.84 -5.48
N VAL A 131 -16.23 10.95 -6.21
CA VAL A 131 -16.68 10.52 -7.54
C VAL A 131 -18.02 9.79 -7.45
N VAL A 132 -18.19 8.89 -6.50
CA VAL A 132 -19.48 8.20 -6.30
C VAL A 132 -20.59 9.18 -5.88
N ALA A 133 -20.29 10.09 -4.95
CA ALA A 133 -21.24 11.08 -4.45
C ALA A 133 -21.63 12.10 -5.52
N THR A 134 -20.70 12.52 -6.39
CA THR A 134 -21.01 13.40 -7.52
C THR A 134 -21.86 12.69 -8.56
N LEU A 135 -21.57 11.43 -8.90
CA LEU A 135 -22.43 10.63 -9.78
C LEU A 135 -23.84 10.46 -9.21
N PHE A 136 -23.94 10.17 -7.91
CA PHE A 136 -25.24 10.08 -7.23
C PHE A 136 -25.95 11.44 -7.15
N GLY A 137 -25.21 12.51 -6.89
CA GLY A 137 -25.74 13.87 -6.85
C GLY A 137 -26.29 14.32 -8.19
N ILE A 138 -25.61 14.00 -9.30
CA ILE A 138 -26.11 14.23 -10.66
C ILE A 138 -27.41 13.45 -10.88
N ALA A 139 -27.47 12.19 -10.44
CA ALA A 139 -28.69 11.39 -10.54
C ALA A 139 -29.87 12.04 -9.80
N VAL A 140 -29.65 12.46 -8.55
CA VAL A 140 -30.67 13.15 -7.74
C VAL A 140 -31.06 14.49 -8.35
N ALA A 141 -30.11 15.27 -8.86
CA ALA A 141 -30.38 16.55 -9.51
C ALA A 141 -31.26 16.38 -10.75
N VAL A 142 -30.99 15.35 -11.58
CA VAL A 142 -31.84 15.02 -12.72
C VAL A 142 -33.27 14.71 -12.26
N VAL A 143 -33.44 13.87 -11.23
CA VAL A 143 -34.77 13.55 -10.68
C VAL A 143 -35.48 14.79 -10.15
N ALA A 144 -34.77 15.69 -9.47
CA ALA A 144 -35.32 16.93 -8.95
C ALA A 144 -35.79 17.87 -10.06
N VAL A 145 -35.01 18.01 -11.14
CA VAL A 145 -35.41 18.78 -12.33
C VAL A 145 -36.63 18.16 -12.99
N MET A 146 -36.73 16.83 -13.06
CA MET A 146 -37.92 16.19 -13.63
C MET A 146 -39.17 16.43 -12.78
N ALA A 147 -39.05 16.31 -11.45
CA ALA A 147 -40.15 16.55 -10.54
C ALA A 147 -40.64 18.00 -10.64
N SER A 148 -39.73 18.97 -10.77
CA SER A 148 -40.09 20.37 -10.94
C SER A 148 -40.77 20.65 -12.29
N LEU A 149 -40.34 20.01 -13.38
CA LEU A 149 -41.02 20.12 -14.69
C LEU A 149 -42.46 19.59 -14.64
N VAL A 150 -42.67 18.43 -14.00
CA VAL A 150 -44.01 17.85 -13.85
C VAL A 150 -44.90 18.76 -12.99
N PHE A 151 -44.36 19.25 -11.88
CA PHE A 151 -45.09 20.15 -10.98
C PHE A 151 -45.43 21.48 -11.67
N ALA A 152 -44.47 22.07 -12.40
CA ALA A 152 -44.68 23.28 -13.17
C ALA A 152 -45.74 23.09 -14.28
N GLY A 153 -45.74 21.93 -14.95
CA GLY A 153 -46.76 21.59 -15.94
C GLY A 153 -48.18 21.53 -15.35
N PHE A 154 -48.34 20.89 -14.19
CA PHE A 154 -49.62 20.88 -13.47
C PHE A 154 -50.09 22.27 -13.05
N LEU A 155 -49.19 23.11 -12.52
CA LEU A 155 -49.50 24.49 -12.14
C LEU A 155 -49.90 25.33 -13.35
N LEU A 156 -49.21 25.18 -14.49
CA LEU A 156 -49.54 25.88 -15.74
C LEU A 156 -50.93 25.50 -16.26
N ILE A 157 -51.31 24.22 -16.16
CA ILE A 157 -52.65 23.77 -16.54
C ILE A 157 -53.70 24.38 -15.61
N GLY A 158 -53.45 24.39 -14.30
CA GLY A 158 -54.35 25.00 -13.32
C GLY A 158 -54.55 26.50 -13.55
N PHE A 159 -53.45 27.24 -13.73
CA PHE A 159 -53.50 28.67 -14.08
C PHE A 159 -54.15 28.91 -15.44
N GLY A 160 -53.87 28.07 -16.44
CA GLY A 160 -54.50 28.14 -17.76
C GLY A 160 -56.02 28.01 -17.70
N PHE A 161 -56.52 27.09 -16.86
CA PHE A 161 -57.96 26.95 -16.62
C PHE A 161 -58.56 28.18 -15.92
N SER A 162 -57.84 28.78 -14.97
CA SER A 162 -58.30 30.00 -14.30
C SER A 162 -58.34 31.21 -15.24
N THR A 163 -57.39 31.33 -16.17
CA THR A 163 -57.34 32.44 -17.14
C THR A 163 -58.37 32.33 -18.25
N LEU A 164 -58.92 31.13 -18.54
CA LEU A 164 -60.06 30.97 -19.45
C LEU A 164 -61.30 31.75 -18.99
N PHE A 165 -61.49 31.92 -17.67
CA PHE A 165 -62.63 32.65 -17.11
C PHE A 165 -62.41 34.17 -17.00
N THR A 166 -61.16 34.65 -17.06
CA THR A 166 -60.82 36.06 -16.72
C THR A 166 -59.97 36.81 -17.77
N GLY A 167 -59.13 36.12 -18.53
CA GLY A 167 -58.09 36.73 -19.39
C GLY A 167 -58.27 36.56 -20.90
N GLY A 168 -59.37 35.92 -21.32
CA GLY A 168 -59.66 35.66 -22.73
C GLY A 168 -59.29 34.24 -23.17
N VAL A 169 -60.20 33.64 -23.96
CA VAL A 169 -60.17 32.22 -24.31
C VAL A 169 -58.87 31.81 -25.01
N ALA A 170 -58.31 32.68 -25.86
CA ALA A 170 -57.08 32.40 -26.60
C ALA A 170 -55.84 32.24 -25.68
N VAL A 171 -55.73 33.07 -24.64
CA VAL A 171 -54.59 33.03 -23.70
C VAL A 171 -54.70 31.79 -22.82
N GLY A 172 -55.91 31.45 -22.37
CA GLY A 172 -56.16 30.25 -21.57
C GLY A 172 -55.87 28.96 -22.34
N LEU A 173 -56.36 28.83 -23.58
CA LEU A 173 -56.07 27.66 -24.43
C LEU A 173 -54.58 27.53 -24.75
N GLY A 174 -53.90 28.65 -24.98
CA GLY A 174 -52.44 28.68 -25.16
C GLY A 174 -51.68 28.21 -23.93
N LEU A 175 -52.04 28.69 -22.73
CA LEU A 175 -51.40 28.28 -21.48
C LEU A 175 -51.66 26.82 -21.16
N THR A 176 -52.89 26.34 -21.33
CA THR A 176 -53.27 24.94 -21.09
C THR A 176 -52.54 24.00 -22.06
N GLY A 177 -52.43 24.38 -23.34
CA GLY A 177 -51.65 23.64 -24.34
C GLY A 177 -50.16 23.58 -24.02
N ALA A 178 -49.57 24.72 -23.62
CA ALA A 178 -48.18 24.79 -23.18
C ALA A 178 -47.94 23.92 -21.94
N GLY A 179 -48.85 23.95 -20.97
CA GLY A 179 -48.79 23.09 -19.77
C GLY A 179 -48.85 21.60 -20.12
N LEU A 180 -49.68 21.20 -21.09
CA LEU A 180 -49.76 19.82 -21.57
C LEU A 180 -48.46 19.36 -22.26
N LEU A 181 -47.84 20.23 -23.07
CA LEU A 181 -46.57 19.94 -23.71
C LEU A 181 -45.44 19.78 -22.70
N VAL A 182 -45.38 20.66 -21.69
CA VAL A 182 -44.40 20.57 -20.60
C VAL A 182 -44.61 19.29 -19.79
N LEU A 183 -45.86 18.91 -19.50
CA LEU A 183 -46.15 17.64 -18.85
C LEU A 183 -45.76 16.43 -19.69
N GLY A 184 -46.09 16.45 -20.98
CA GLY A 184 -45.74 15.38 -21.92
C GLY A 184 -44.22 15.19 -22.01
N LEU A 185 -43.48 16.29 -22.13
CA LEU A 185 -42.02 16.27 -22.11
C LEU A 185 -41.48 15.75 -20.77
N GLY A 186 -42.05 16.19 -19.66
CA GLY A 186 -41.66 15.75 -18.32
C GLY A 186 -41.85 14.24 -18.13
N ILE A 187 -43.01 13.69 -18.52
CA ILE A 187 -43.28 12.25 -18.42
C ILE A 187 -42.35 11.45 -19.33
N LEU A 188 -42.15 11.90 -20.57
CA LEU A 188 -41.27 11.24 -21.53
C LEU A 188 -39.81 11.22 -21.03
N ALA A 189 -39.38 12.32 -20.41
CA ALA A 189 -38.06 12.43 -19.81
C ALA A 189 -37.92 11.54 -18.56
N VAL A 190 -38.97 11.41 -17.72
CA VAL A 190 -38.99 10.44 -16.60
C VAL A 190 -38.86 9.00 -17.11
N LEU A 191 -39.58 8.63 -18.18
CA LEU A 191 -39.47 7.30 -18.78
C LEU A 191 -38.06 7.04 -19.31
N LEU A 192 -37.46 8.02 -19.98
CA LEU A 192 -36.09 7.94 -20.49
C LEU A 192 -35.09 7.73 -19.33
N VAL A 193 -35.28 8.45 -18.23
CA VAL A 193 -34.46 8.30 -17.02
C VAL A 193 -34.65 6.92 -16.39
N VAL A 194 -35.88 6.45 -16.16
CA VAL A 194 -36.12 5.11 -15.60
C VAL A 194 -35.52 4.02 -16.50
N TRP A 195 -35.58 4.20 -17.81
CA TRP A 195 -34.95 3.30 -18.78
C TRP A 195 -33.41 3.35 -18.69
N VAL A 196 -32.83 4.55 -18.65
CA VAL A 196 -31.39 4.75 -18.45
C VAL A 196 -30.97 4.14 -17.12
N PHE A 197 -31.58 4.48 -15.98
CA PHE A 197 -31.22 3.89 -14.68
C PHE A 197 -31.46 2.36 -14.67
N GLY A 198 -32.56 1.86 -15.22
CA GLY A 198 -32.86 0.43 -15.27
C GLY A 198 -31.87 -0.40 -16.09
N VAL A 199 -31.28 0.17 -17.15
CA VAL A 199 -30.29 -0.50 -18.00
C VAL A 199 -28.84 -0.15 -17.60
N PHE A 200 -28.61 1.10 -17.20
CA PHE A 200 -27.29 1.65 -16.87
C PHE A 200 -26.83 1.24 -15.48
N LEU A 201 -27.68 1.15 -14.45
CA LEU A 201 -27.26 0.64 -13.14
C LEU A 201 -26.68 -0.78 -13.23
N PRO A 202 -27.38 -1.79 -13.79
CA PRO A 202 -26.84 -3.14 -13.84
C PRO A 202 -25.59 -3.24 -14.73
N TRP A 203 -25.45 -2.35 -15.72
CA TRP A 203 -24.26 -2.28 -16.55
C TRP A 203 -23.07 -1.60 -15.85
N ALA A 204 -23.27 -0.45 -15.21
CA ALA A 204 -22.25 0.29 -14.48
C ALA A 204 -21.73 -0.48 -13.25
N VAL A 205 -22.63 -1.16 -12.53
CA VAL A 205 -22.26 -2.03 -11.39
C VAL A 205 -21.38 -3.20 -11.88
N ARG A 206 -21.69 -3.79 -13.04
CA ARG A 206 -20.85 -4.85 -13.63
C ARG A 206 -19.46 -4.33 -13.97
N GLU A 207 -19.35 -3.11 -14.48
CA GLU A 207 -18.06 -2.54 -14.85
C GLU A 207 -17.21 -2.15 -13.63
N MET A 208 -17.83 -1.64 -12.56
CA MET A 208 -17.17 -1.47 -11.27
C MET A 208 -16.67 -2.79 -10.69
N ILE A 209 -17.48 -3.86 -10.75
CA ILE A 209 -17.07 -5.19 -10.26
C ILE A 209 -15.88 -5.72 -11.07
N ARG A 210 -15.84 -5.51 -12.39
CA ARG A 210 -14.67 -5.88 -13.22
C ARG A 210 -13.42 -5.11 -12.85
N LEU A 211 -13.54 -3.80 -12.62
CA LEU A 211 -12.42 -2.96 -12.24
C LEU A 211 -11.91 -3.29 -10.83
N CYS A 212 -12.78 -3.66 -9.88
CA CYS A 212 -12.38 -4.13 -8.56
C CYS A 212 -11.75 -5.53 -8.57
N LYS A 213 -12.11 -6.40 -9.51
CA LYS A 213 -11.46 -7.73 -9.66
C LYS A 213 -10.05 -7.66 -10.24
N LYS A 214 -9.79 -6.75 -11.19
CA LYS A 214 -8.49 -6.60 -11.86
C LYS A 214 -7.27 -6.41 -10.94
N PRO A 215 -7.30 -5.58 -9.88
CA PRO A 215 -6.17 -5.43 -8.97
C PRO A 215 -6.07 -6.56 -7.93
N PHE A 216 -7.16 -7.25 -7.62
CA PHE A 216 -7.18 -8.33 -6.63
C PHE A 216 -6.74 -9.70 -7.18
N GLU A 217 -6.89 -9.95 -8.49
CA GLU A 217 -6.39 -11.19 -9.11
C GLU A 217 -4.86 -11.19 -9.29
N LYS A 218 -4.24 -10.02 -9.57
CA LYS A 218 -2.77 -9.92 -9.68
C LYS A 218 -1.99 -10.25 -8.41
N LYS A 219 -2.62 -10.15 -7.23
CA LYS A 219 -1.98 -10.49 -5.94
C LYS A 219 -2.01 -11.99 -5.64
N LYS A 220 -2.79 -12.80 -6.36
CA LYS A 220 -2.83 -14.26 -6.16
C LYS A 220 -1.79 -15.02 -7.01
N GLU A 221 -1.36 -14.46 -8.14
CA GLU A 221 -0.33 -15.10 -8.98
C GLU A 221 1.09 -14.89 -8.46
N SER A 222 1.33 -13.86 -7.65
CA SER A 222 2.66 -13.55 -7.06
C SER A 222 2.95 -14.31 -5.75
N GLY A 223 2.02 -15.11 -5.25
CA GLY A 223 2.22 -16.00 -4.10
C GLY A 223 2.34 -17.50 -4.43
N VAL A 224 2.29 -17.86 -5.72
CA VAL A 224 2.38 -19.26 -6.19
C VAL A 224 3.60 -19.51 -7.08
N ALA A 225 4.26 -18.46 -7.57
CA ALA A 225 5.60 -18.59 -8.14
C ALA A 225 6.62 -18.58 -6.98
N ALA A 226 6.89 -19.79 -6.49
CA ALA A 226 8.10 -20.13 -5.76
C ALA A 226 9.36 -19.68 -6.51
#